data_AF-A0A3M0CM44-F1
#
_entry.id   AF-A0A3M0CM44-F1
#
_cell.length_a   1.000
_cell.length_b   1.000
_cell.length_c   1.000
_cell.angle_alpha   90.00
_cell.angle_beta   90.00
_cell.angle_gamma   90.00
#
_symmetry.space_group_name_H-M   'P 1'
#
loop_
_entity.id
_entity.type
_entity.pdbx_description
1 polymer ?
#
loop_
_entity_poly.entity_id
_entity_poly.type
_entity_poly.pdbx_seq_one_letter_code
_entity_poly.pdbx_strand_id
1 'polypeptide(L)'
;MANFDLAAGVSVGEANTILSQYYKSVPTDNNPFKGSRTKEIGGVEITLTWDITQAPTVAFGPPSQDVWDKALDPKGNTNGADKIPLPSLPMVQLTLPVLDASYSSKGQSPVGGEAKDVVIYATVAFDSPQIKPKAVAVSLDESGFSKWDKAIFNSFLLPQIFASANAAISVITLPALTWNGISLKPPVFDLSASGIVAAATLTTNPSPVDIGGLTWPDDDAFAIASTGLLEAAIDDFAKAYVGKGFSKSGEIADLATYSASGKIDSISATVRTVSPLAVQADVALSGECSAGLTAAGMALAAVGCALGGALLFA
;
A
#
# COMPACT_ATOMS: atom_id res chain seq x y z
N MET A 1 -2.94 10.93 21.56
CA MET A 1 -3.38 11.63 20.33
C MET A 1 -2.70 10.90 19.20
N ALA A 2 -3.43 10.60 18.13
CA ALA A 2 -2.85 9.93 16.98
C ALA A 2 -1.61 10.69 16.45
N ASN A 3 -0.62 9.93 15.99
CA ASN A 3 0.63 10.42 15.48
C ASN A 3 1.07 9.57 14.28
N PHE A 4 0.90 10.12 13.08
CA PHE A 4 1.36 9.53 11.83
C PHE A 4 1.69 10.64 10.83
N ASP A 5 2.59 10.35 9.89
CA ASP A 5 2.96 11.27 8.81
C ASP A 5 2.41 10.84 7.45
N LEU A 6 2.20 9.54 7.27
CA LEU A 6 1.55 8.95 6.12
C LEU A 6 0.57 7.88 6.60
N ALA A 7 -0.64 7.88 6.09
CA ALA A 7 -1.55 6.75 6.21
C ALA A 7 -2.17 6.45 4.85
N ALA A 8 -2.41 5.19 4.56
CA ALA A 8 -3.19 4.76 3.41
C ALA A 8 -4.10 3.62 3.81
N GLY A 9 -5.31 3.62 3.27
CA GLY A 9 -6.31 2.61 3.59
C GLY A 9 -7.10 2.16 2.39
N VAL A 10 -7.69 0.98 2.52
CA VAL A 10 -8.58 0.36 1.54
C VAL A 10 -9.82 -0.14 2.28
N SER A 11 -10.99 0.18 1.75
CA SER A 11 -12.27 -0.25 2.29
C SER A 11 -12.51 -1.74 2.05
N VAL A 12 -13.39 -2.35 2.85
CA VAL A 12 -13.87 -3.72 2.57
C VAL A 12 -14.60 -3.79 1.22
N GLY A 13 -15.23 -2.71 0.78
CA GLY A 13 -15.88 -2.60 -0.53
C GLY A 13 -14.86 -2.74 -1.66
N GLU A 14 -13.78 -1.98 -1.60
CA GLU A 14 -12.72 -2.03 -2.62
C GLU A 14 -11.97 -3.37 -2.61
N ALA A 15 -11.74 -3.95 -1.43
CA ALA A 15 -11.18 -5.30 -1.33
C ALA A 15 -12.06 -6.35 -2.06
N ASN A 16 -13.39 -6.23 -1.94
CA ASN A 16 -14.34 -7.06 -2.68
C ASN A 16 -14.34 -6.77 -4.19
N THR A 17 -14.18 -5.51 -4.59
CA THR A 17 -14.01 -5.13 -6.00
C THR A 17 -12.79 -5.80 -6.62
N ILE A 18 -11.62 -5.67 -5.96
CA ILE A 18 -10.35 -6.29 -6.39
C ILE A 18 -10.50 -7.81 -6.49
N LEU A 19 -11.08 -8.45 -5.48
CA LEU A 19 -11.27 -9.90 -5.47
C LEU A 19 -12.22 -10.38 -6.58
N SER A 20 -13.30 -9.65 -6.83
CA SER A 20 -14.24 -9.94 -7.92
C SER A 20 -13.58 -9.80 -9.30
N GLN A 21 -12.71 -8.79 -9.47
CA GLN A 21 -11.92 -8.64 -10.70
C GLN A 21 -10.93 -9.79 -10.86
N TYR A 22 -10.20 -10.14 -9.81
CA TYR A 22 -9.26 -11.26 -9.82
C TYR A 22 -9.94 -12.58 -10.17
N TYR A 23 -11.10 -12.87 -9.56
CA TYR A 23 -11.89 -14.06 -9.87
C TYR A 23 -12.22 -14.16 -11.37
N LYS A 24 -12.57 -13.03 -12.01
CA LYS A 24 -12.90 -12.98 -13.45
C LYS A 24 -11.67 -13.07 -14.36
N SER A 25 -10.50 -12.62 -13.90
CA SER A 25 -9.30 -12.50 -14.71
C SER A 25 -8.26 -13.59 -14.45
N VAL A 26 -8.51 -14.52 -13.53
CA VAL A 26 -7.50 -15.50 -13.15
C VAL A 26 -7.18 -16.44 -14.33
N PRO A 27 -5.90 -16.68 -14.65
CA PRO A 27 -5.53 -17.58 -15.74
C PRO A 27 -6.00 -19.00 -15.47
N THR A 28 -6.51 -19.70 -16.49
CA THR A 28 -7.00 -21.09 -16.39
C THR A 28 -5.95 -22.04 -15.81
N ASP A 29 -4.68 -21.88 -16.20
CA ASP A 29 -3.59 -22.78 -15.81
C ASP A 29 -3.12 -22.60 -14.35
N ASN A 30 -3.55 -21.52 -13.68
CA ASN A 30 -3.23 -21.24 -12.28
C ASN A 30 -4.46 -20.70 -11.53
N ASN A 31 -5.63 -21.27 -11.81
CA ASN A 31 -6.89 -20.84 -11.22
C ASN A 31 -7.05 -21.48 -9.82
N PRO A 32 -7.02 -20.71 -8.73
CA PRO A 32 -7.27 -21.25 -7.39
C PRO A 32 -8.75 -21.62 -7.21
N PHE A 33 -9.66 -21.03 -7.99
CA PHE A 33 -11.10 -21.19 -7.85
C PHE A 33 -11.66 -22.40 -8.59
N LYS A 34 -10.91 -22.95 -9.55
CA LYS A 34 -11.35 -24.11 -10.33
C LYS A 34 -10.16 -24.95 -10.74
N GLY A 35 -10.28 -26.27 -10.64
CA GLY A 35 -9.22 -27.15 -11.10
C GLY A 35 -9.49 -28.62 -10.81
N SER A 36 -8.48 -29.42 -11.15
CA SER A 36 -8.44 -30.83 -10.82
C SER A 36 -7.04 -31.22 -10.35
N ARG A 37 -6.95 -32.09 -9.36
CA ARG A 37 -5.70 -32.63 -8.81
C ARG A 37 -5.85 -34.12 -8.57
N THR A 38 -4.79 -34.86 -8.86
CA THR A 38 -4.71 -36.29 -8.59
C THR A 38 -3.70 -36.56 -7.48
N LYS A 39 -4.04 -37.45 -6.55
CA LYS A 39 -3.17 -37.87 -5.45
C LYS A 39 -3.46 -39.32 -5.08
N GLU A 40 -2.42 -40.05 -4.71
CA GLU A 40 -2.57 -41.40 -4.17
C GLU A 40 -2.87 -41.36 -2.66
N ILE A 41 -3.93 -42.03 -2.24
CA ILE A 41 -4.32 -42.18 -0.83
C ILE A 41 -4.56 -43.67 -0.58
N GLY A 42 -3.77 -44.28 0.31
CA GLY A 42 -3.92 -45.69 0.66
C GLY A 42 -3.77 -46.65 -0.54
N GLY A 43 -2.89 -46.33 -1.51
CA GLY A 43 -2.68 -47.16 -2.71
C GLY A 43 -3.73 -46.95 -3.82
N VAL A 44 -4.67 -46.03 -3.64
CA VAL A 44 -5.70 -45.70 -4.63
C VAL A 44 -5.46 -44.30 -5.17
N GLU A 45 -5.41 -44.19 -6.50
CA GLU A 45 -5.34 -42.91 -7.19
C GLU A 45 -6.71 -42.22 -7.15
N ILE A 46 -6.77 -41.06 -6.51
CA ILE A 46 -7.97 -40.23 -6.37
C ILE A 46 -7.76 -38.93 -7.14
N THR A 47 -8.72 -38.59 -7.99
CA THR A 47 -8.77 -37.30 -8.69
C THR A 47 -9.87 -36.44 -8.07
N LEU A 48 -9.49 -35.30 -7.48
CA LEU A 48 -10.39 -34.27 -6.97
C LEU A 48 -10.59 -33.21 -8.05
N THR A 49 -11.82 -32.80 -8.25
CA THR A 49 -12.20 -31.63 -9.03
C THR A 49 -12.93 -30.66 -8.12
N TRP A 50 -12.65 -29.37 -8.24
CA TRP A 50 -13.35 -28.31 -7.52
C TRP A 50 -13.69 -27.16 -8.46
N ASP A 51 -14.80 -26.48 -8.17
CA ASP A 51 -15.27 -25.31 -8.87
C ASP A 51 -15.99 -24.37 -7.90
N ILE A 52 -15.50 -23.14 -7.77
CA ILE A 52 -16.15 -22.06 -7.05
C ILE A 52 -16.91 -21.24 -8.08
N THR A 53 -18.23 -21.46 -8.16
CA THR A 53 -19.05 -21.04 -9.30
C THR A 53 -19.49 -19.57 -9.24
N GLN A 54 -19.19 -18.88 -8.13
CA GLN A 54 -19.50 -17.47 -7.92
C GLN A 54 -18.32 -16.73 -7.31
N ALA A 55 -18.23 -15.42 -7.57
CA ALA A 55 -17.16 -14.58 -7.06
C ALA A 55 -17.13 -14.59 -5.51
N PRO A 56 -15.98 -14.91 -4.89
CA PRO A 56 -15.82 -14.83 -3.44
C PRO A 56 -15.96 -13.41 -2.91
N THR A 57 -16.32 -13.30 -1.64
CA THR A 57 -16.38 -12.02 -0.92
C THR A 57 -15.53 -12.05 0.34
N VAL A 58 -15.09 -10.88 0.79
CA VAL A 58 -14.33 -10.69 2.02
C VAL A 58 -15.06 -9.79 3.01
N ALA A 59 -14.90 -10.11 4.28
CA ALA A 59 -15.23 -9.25 5.41
C ALA A 59 -14.05 -9.20 6.38
N PHE A 60 -13.93 -8.09 7.11
CA PHE A 60 -12.87 -7.90 8.10
C PHE A 60 -13.43 -8.01 9.51
N GLY A 61 -12.73 -8.78 10.34
CA GLY A 61 -13.12 -9.06 11.71
C GLY A 61 -13.21 -10.55 12.03
N PRO A 62 -13.33 -10.90 13.31
CA PRO A 62 -13.45 -12.27 13.77
C PRO A 62 -14.79 -12.91 13.39
N PRO A 63 -14.94 -14.25 13.47
CA PRO A 63 -16.23 -14.90 13.35
C PRO A 63 -17.26 -14.31 14.32
N SER A 64 -18.54 -14.39 13.98
CA SER A 64 -19.58 -14.14 14.96
C SER A 64 -19.57 -15.23 16.04
N GLN A 65 -20.02 -14.89 17.25
CA GLN A 65 -20.14 -15.84 18.35
C GLN A 65 -21.02 -17.04 17.95
N ASP A 66 -22.15 -16.79 17.27
CA ASP A 66 -23.06 -17.84 16.83
C ASP A 66 -22.41 -18.86 15.87
N VAL A 67 -21.56 -18.39 14.96
CA VAL A 67 -20.85 -19.29 14.03
C VAL A 67 -19.74 -20.03 14.77
N TRP A 68 -19.05 -19.37 15.68
CA TRP A 68 -18.02 -19.98 16.50
C TRP A 68 -18.58 -21.09 17.40
N ASP A 69 -19.68 -20.82 18.09
CA ASP A 69 -20.32 -21.78 18.99
C ASP A 69 -20.83 -23.03 18.24
N LYS A 70 -21.30 -22.87 16.99
CA LYS A 70 -21.70 -24.00 16.14
C LYS A 70 -20.52 -24.87 15.69
N ALA A 71 -19.31 -24.32 15.65
CA ALA A 71 -18.10 -25.06 15.31
C ALA A 71 -17.51 -25.84 16.50
N LEU A 72 -18.01 -25.59 17.71
CA LEU A 72 -17.62 -26.27 18.93
C LEU A 72 -18.64 -27.35 19.30
N ASP A 73 -18.16 -28.44 19.92
CA ASP A 73 -19.06 -29.38 20.57
C ASP A 73 -19.72 -28.75 21.83
N PRO A 74 -20.73 -29.39 22.45
CA PRO A 74 -21.40 -28.85 23.64
C PRO A 74 -20.50 -28.58 24.85
N LYS A 75 -19.25 -29.06 24.85
CA LYS A 75 -18.24 -28.81 25.90
C LYS A 75 -17.28 -27.66 25.53
N GLY A 76 -17.46 -27.05 24.36
CA GLY A 76 -16.59 -26.01 23.83
C GLY A 76 -15.33 -26.55 23.15
N ASN A 77 -15.36 -27.80 22.68
CA ASN A 77 -14.19 -28.48 22.14
C ASN A 77 -14.28 -28.61 20.62
N THR A 78 -13.13 -28.57 19.95
CA THR A 78 -13.01 -28.93 18.53
C THR A 78 -11.61 -29.44 18.24
N ASN A 79 -11.47 -30.44 17.36
CA ASN A 79 -10.19 -31.03 16.94
C ASN A 79 -9.25 -31.42 18.11
N GLY A 80 -9.80 -31.87 19.25
CA GLY A 80 -9.04 -32.34 20.41
C GLY A 80 -8.48 -31.25 21.32
N ALA A 81 -8.86 -29.99 21.13
CA ALA A 81 -8.54 -28.89 22.05
C ALA A 81 -9.79 -28.44 22.82
N ASP A 82 -9.62 -28.25 24.14
CA ASP A 82 -10.69 -27.84 25.04
C ASP A 82 -10.80 -26.31 25.14
N LYS A 83 -12.03 -25.79 25.16
CA LYS A 83 -12.35 -24.37 25.46
C LYS A 83 -11.61 -23.37 24.56
N ILE A 84 -11.70 -23.55 23.24
CA ILE A 84 -11.04 -22.62 22.31
C ILE A 84 -11.77 -21.26 22.33
N PRO A 85 -11.12 -20.16 22.76
CA PRO A 85 -11.75 -18.85 22.79
C PRO A 85 -12.00 -18.35 21.37
N LEU A 86 -13.04 -17.51 21.21
CA LEU A 86 -13.26 -16.76 19.98
C LEU A 86 -11.98 -15.99 19.62
N PRO A 87 -11.43 -16.17 18.41
CA PRO A 87 -10.24 -15.44 17.99
C PRO A 87 -10.43 -13.91 18.07
N SER A 88 -9.44 -13.21 18.60
CA SER A 88 -9.47 -11.75 18.82
C SER A 88 -8.43 -10.96 18.00
N LEU A 89 -7.82 -11.58 17.01
CA LEU A 89 -6.70 -11.02 16.23
C LEU A 89 -7.22 -10.37 14.93
N PRO A 90 -6.40 -9.55 14.21
CA PRO A 90 -6.83 -9.08 12.91
C PRO A 90 -7.11 -10.29 12.01
N MET A 91 -8.37 -10.41 11.61
CA MET A 91 -8.89 -11.54 10.87
C MET A 91 -9.62 -11.09 9.62
N VAL A 92 -9.46 -11.90 8.57
CA VAL A 92 -10.21 -11.78 7.33
C VAL A 92 -11.09 -13.01 7.20
N GLN A 93 -12.34 -12.78 6.83
CA GLN A 93 -13.30 -13.81 6.48
C GLN A 93 -13.45 -13.81 4.97
N LEU A 94 -13.16 -14.94 4.33
CA LEU A 94 -13.41 -15.15 2.91
C LEU A 94 -14.62 -16.07 2.77
N THR A 95 -15.66 -15.59 2.12
CA THR A 95 -16.86 -16.40 1.83
C THR A 95 -16.78 -16.88 0.39
N LEU A 96 -16.83 -18.20 0.20
CA LEU A 96 -17.07 -18.83 -1.09
C LEU A 96 -18.57 -19.11 -1.18
N PRO A 97 -19.32 -18.42 -2.07
CA PRO A 97 -20.78 -18.54 -2.06
C PRO A 97 -21.24 -19.95 -2.41
N VAL A 98 -20.55 -20.60 -3.36
CA VAL A 98 -20.85 -21.95 -3.81
C VAL A 98 -19.54 -22.67 -4.14
N LEU A 99 -19.27 -23.78 -3.44
CA LEU A 99 -18.20 -24.72 -3.73
C LEU A 99 -18.82 -26.03 -4.23
N ASP A 100 -18.63 -26.34 -5.50
CA ASP A 100 -18.90 -27.66 -6.06
C ASP A 100 -17.60 -28.46 -6.09
N ALA A 101 -17.61 -29.64 -5.48
CA ALA A 101 -16.46 -30.52 -5.51
C ALA A 101 -16.90 -31.96 -5.78
N SER A 102 -16.01 -32.71 -6.42
CA SER A 102 -16.16 -34.16 -6.57
C SER A 102 -14.83 -34.85 -6.59
N TYR A 103 -14.79 -36.10 -6.14
CA TYR A 103 -13.63 -36.96 -6.32
C TYR A 103 -14.03 -38.24 -7.08
N SER A 104 -13.10 -38.80 -7.82
CA SER A 104 -13.25 -40.09 -8.50
C SER A 104 -12.00 -40.94 -8.32
N SER A 105 -12.19 -42.26 -8.36
CA SER A 105 -11.12 -43.24 -8.44
C SER A 105 -11.25 -44.01 -9.75
N LYS A 106 -10.16 -44.66 -10.18
CA LYS A 106 -10.08 -45.32 -11.49
C LYS A 106 -11.23 -46.32 -11.69
N GLY A 107 -12.09 -46.03 -12.68
CA GLY A 107 -13.23 -46.88 -13.06
C GLY A 107 -14.47 -46.72 -12.18
N GLN A 108 -14.50 -45.75 -11.25
CA GLN A 108 -15.66 -45.45 -10.42
C GLN A 108 -16.32 -44.12 -10.79
N SER A 109 -17.62 -44.04 -10.57
CA SER A 109 -18.37 -42.79 -10.75
C SER A 109 -17.90 -41.74 -9.74
N PRO A 110 -17.81 -40.46 -10.14
CA PRO A 110 -17.48 -39.39 -9.21
C PRO A 110 -18.48 -39.30 -8.06
N VAL A 111 -17.96 -39.06 -6.86
CA VAL A 111 -18.71 -38.73 -5.65
C VAL A 111 -18.50 -37.25 -5.38
N GLY A 112 -19.58 -36.47 -5.30
CA GLY A 112 -19.51 -35.02 -5.19
C GLY A 112 -20.63 -34.43 -4.35
N GLY A 113 -20.52 -33.12 -4.12
CA GLY A 113 -21.45 -32.33 -3.33
C GLY A 113 -21.22 -30.84 -3.53
N GLU A 114 -22.28 -30.06 -3.28
CA GLU A 114 -22.24 -28.60 -3.25
C GLU A 114 -22.32 -28.13 -1.80
N ALA A 115 -21.44 -27.18 -1.42
CA ALA A 115 -21.54 -26.42 -0.17
C ALA A 115 -21.80 -24.96 -0.50
N LYS A 116 -22.76 -24.38 0.23
CA LYS A 116 -23.07 -22.96 0.17
C LYS A 116 -22.43 -22.24 1.33
N ASP A 117 -22.08 -20.98 1.10
CA ASP A 117 -21.57 -20.07 2.12
C ASP A 117 -20.40 -20.67 2.93
N VAL A 118 -19.41 -21.22 2.22
CA VAL A 118 -18.19 -21.74 2.86
C VAL A 118 -17.38 -20.54 3.34
N VAL A 119 -17.24 -20.39 4.65
CA VAL A 119 -16.51 -19.25 5.25
C VAL A 119 -15.15 -19.73 5.73
N ILE A 120 -14.09 -19.13 5.19
CA ILE A 120 -12.72 -19.35 5.59
C ILE A 120 -12.28 -18.20 6.48
N TYR A 121 -11.71 -18.53 7.62
CA TYR A 121 -11.15 -17.59 8.58
C TYR A 121 -9.63 -17.58 8.45
N ALA A 122 -9.06 -16.42 8.18
CA ALA A 122 -7.62 -16.23 8.07
C ALA A 122 -7.13 -15.20 9.08
N THR A 123 -6.06 -15.53 9.79
CA THR A 123 -5.26 -14.53 10.52
C THR A 123 -4.41 -13.77 9.51
N VAL A 124 -4.23 -12.47 9.71
CA VAL A 124 -3.33 -11.68 8.86
C VAL A 124 -2.09 -11.26 9.64
N ALA A 125 -0.93 -11.52 9.04
CA ALA A 125 0.29 -10.84 9.40
C ALA A 125 0.56 -9.77 8.34
N PHE A 126 0.99 -8.59 8.78
CA PHE A 126 1.33 -7.48 7.91
C PHE A 126 2.84 -7.39 7.77
N ASP A 127 3.39 -8.19 6.85
CA ASP A 127 4.78 -8.06 6.42
C ASP A 127 4.78 -7.11 5.22
N SER A 128 4.89 -5.81 5.48
CA SER A 128 4.89 -4.71 4.49
C SER A 128 5.49 -5.10 3.12
N PRO A 129 4.82 -4.87 1.96
CA PRO A 129 3.47 -4.30 1.75
C PRO A 129 2.37 -5.37 1.59
N GLN A 130 2.68 -6.64 1.87
CA GLN A 130 1.76 -7.75 1.60
C GLN A 130 1.02 -8.16 2.86
N ILE A 131 -0.30 -8.31 2.72
CA ILE A 131 -1.06 -9.10 3.67
C ILE A 131 -0.61 -10.55 3.48
N LYS A 132 -0.09 -11.16 4.54
CA LYS A 132 0.21 -12.59 4.56
C LYS A 132 -0.92 -13.31 5.28
N PRO A 133 -1.97 -13.71 4.56
CA PRO A 133 -3.03 -14.47 5.17
C PRO A 133 -2.51 -15.84 5.55
N LYS A 134 -2.96 -16.31 6.71
CA LYS A 134 -2.87 -17.70 7.09
C LYS A 134 -4.28 -18.15 7.43
N ALA A 135 -4.89 -18.90 6.51
CA ALA A 135 -6.13 -19.61 6.81
C ALA A 135 -5.93 -20.51 8.04
N VAL A 136 -6.82 -20.39 9.02
CA VAL A 136 -6.76 -21.10 10.31
C VAL A 136 -7.98 -21.98 10.55
N ALA A 137 -9.12 -21.63 9.99
CA ALA A 137 -10.35 -22.39 10.14
C ALA A 137 -11.25 -22.25 8.92
N VAL A 138 -12.14 -23.21 8.74
CA VAL A 138 -13.23 -23.17 7.76
C VAL A 138 -14.53 -23.57 8.45
N SER A 139 -15.61 -22.88 8.10
CA SER A 139 -16.98 -23.27 8.41
C SER A 139 -17.65 -23.68 7.11
N LEU A 140 -18.18 -24.90 7.05
CA LEU A 140 -18.93 -25.41 5.91
C LEU A 140 -20.06 -26.34 6.37
N ASP A 141 -21.17 -26.34 5.64
CA ASP A 141 -22.22 -27.34 5.81
C ASP A 141 -21.89 -28.59 4.97
N GLU A 142 -21.65 -29.71 5.66
CA GLU A 142 -21.34 -31.00 5.05
C GLU A 142 -22.58 -31.77 4.58
N SER A 143 -23.80 -31.25 4.73
CA SER A 143 -25.04 -31.95 4.36
C SER A 143 -25.06 -32.40 2.89
N GLY A 144 -24.54 -31.56 1.98
CA GLY A 144 -24.34 -31.86 0.56
C GLY A 144 -23.21 -32.87 0.28
N PHE A 145 -22.34 -33.11 1.26
CA PHE A 145 -21.18 -33.99 1.19
C PHE A 145 -21.42 -35.35 1.84
N SER A 146 -22.67 -35.72 2.15
CA SER A 146 -23.03 -36.97 2.86
C SER A 146 -22.45 -38.28 2.30
N LYS A 147 -22.08 -38.33 1.01
CA LYS A 147 -21.45 -39.51 0.38
C LYS A 147 -19.92 -39.48 0.39
N TRP A 148 -19.32 -38.38 0.85
CA TRP A 148 -17.88 -38.22 0.88
C TRP A 148 -17.25 -39.06 1.98
N ASP A 149 -16.09 -39.63 1.65
CA ASP A 149 -15.20 -40.17 2.65
C ASP A 149 -14.52 -39.04 3.43
N LYS A 150 -14.64 -39.07 4.77
CA LYS A 150 -14.07 -38.04 5.65
C LYS A 150 -12.54 -37.94 5.55
N ALA A 151 -11.84 -39.04 5.28
CA ALA A 151 -10.39 -39.01 5.11
C ALA A 151 -10.00 -38.33 3.80
N ILE A 152 -10.76 -38.54 2.72
CA ILE A 152 -10.55 -37.83 1.43
C ILE A 152 -10.85 -36.34 1.59
N PHE A 153 -11.96 -35.99 2.24
CA PHE A 153 -12.33 -34.60 2.54
C PHE A 153 -11.18 -33.88 3.29
N ASN A 154 -10.76 -34.45 4.42
CA ASN A 154 -9.73 -33.85 5.29
C ASN A 154 -8.34 -33.83 4.65
N SER A 155 -7.98 -34.87 3.88
CA SER A 155 -6.62 -34.99 3.32
C SER A 155 -6.44 -34.29 1.99
N PHE A 156 -7.53 -33.91 1.32
CA PHE A 156 -7.47 -33.41 -0.05
C PHE A 156 -8.28 -32.14 -0.31
N LEU A 157 -9.58 -32.14 -0.02
CA LEU A 157 -10.42 -30.96 -0.28
C LEU A 157 -10.08 -29.81 0.69
N LEU A 158 -9.95 -30.10 1.98
CA LEU A 158 -9.66 -29.06 2.98
C LEU A 158 -8.33 -28.33 2.72
N PRO A 159 -7.19 -29.01 2.43
CA PRO A 159 -5.96 -28.35 2.00
C PRO A 159 -6.12 -27.48 0.76
N GLN A 160 -6.94 -27.91 -0.21
CA GLN A 160 -7.20 -27.13 -1.42
C GLN A 160 -8.02 -25.87 -1.11
N ILE A 161 -9.04 -25.96 -0.25
CA ILE A 161 -9.80 -24.79 0.24
C ILE A 161 -8.86 -23.76 0.88
N PHE A 162 -7.96 -24.19 1.76
CA PHE A 162 -6.99 -23.29 2.39
C PHE A 162 -6.00 -22.68 1.39
N ALA A 163 -5.53 -23.47 0.42
CA ALA A 163 -4.65 -22.95 -0.63
C ALA A 163 -5.35 -21.88 -1.48
N SER A 164 -6.60 -22.14 -1.90
CA SER A 164 -7.41 -21.20 -2.67
C SER A 164 -7.71 -19.93 -1.88
N ALA A 165 -8.02 -20.05 -0.58
CA ALA A 165 -8.28 -18.91 0.28
C ALA A 165 -7.04 -18.04 0.49
N ASN A 166 -5.88 -18.64 0.76
CA ASN A 166 -4.63 -17.90 0.90
C ASN A 166 -4.29 -17.17 -0.41
N ALA A 167 -4.47 -17.80 -1.57
CA ALA A 167 -4.26 -17.17 -2.87
C ALA A 167 -5.21 -15.98 -3.10
N ALA A 168 -6.50 -16.15 -2.82
CA ALA A 168 -7.52 -15.12 -2.99
C ALA A 168 -7.26 -13.89 -2.11
N ILE A 169 -6.99 -14.09 -0.81
CA ILE A 169 -6.77 -12.99 0.14
C ILE A 169 -5.45 -12.26 -0.16
N SER A 170 -4.42 -12.97 -0.66
CA SER A 170 -3.11 -12.37 -0.98
C SER A 170 -3.16 -11.38 -2.15
N VAL A 171 -4.25 -11.33 -2.92
CA VAL A 171 -4.44 -10.33 -3.99
C VAL A 171 -4.76 -8.95 -3.42
N ILE A 172 -5.30 -8.89 -2.19
CA ILE A 172 -5.53 -7.64 -1.48
C ILE A 172 -4.17 -7.11 -1.04
N THR A 173 -3.67 -6.10 -1.75
CA THR A 173 -2.39 -5.45 -1.47
C THR A 173 -2.64 -4.04 -0.97
N LEU A 174 -1.86 -3.63 0.02
CA LEU A 174 -1.85 -2.23 0.44
C LEU A 174 -0.82 -1.49 -0.40
N PRO A 175 -1.08 -0.23 -0.78
CA PRO A 175 -0.07 0.59 -1.43
C PRO A 175 1.16 0.67 -0.52
N ALA A 176 2.34 0.52 -1.13
CA ALA A 176 3.58 0.70 -0.40
C ALA A 176 3.62 2.11 0.18
N LEU A 177 3.79 2.23 1.49
CA LEU A 177 3.99 3.52 2.15
C LEU A 177 5.41 3.99 1.88
N THR A 178 5.63 4.48 0.66
CA THR A 178 6.91 5.01 0.21
C THR A 178 6.71 6.39 -0.40
N TRP A 179 7.69 7.25 -0.17
CA TRP A 179 7.75 8.57 -0.79
C TRP A 179 9.19 8.82 -1.20
N ASN A 180 9.40 9.25 -2.44
CA ASN A 180 10.73 9.37 -3.01
C ASN A 180 11.61 10.32 -2.16
N GLY A 181 12.82 9.88 -1.80
CA GLY A 181 13.75 10.66 -0.98
C GLY A 181 13.40 10.75 0.51
N ILE A 182 12.30 10.15 0.94
CA ILE A 182 11.82 10.22 2.32
C ILE A 182 11.91 8.86 3.00
N SER A 183 12.48 8.86 4.20
CA SER A 183 12.56 7.67 5.05
C SER A 183 11.43 7.67 6.07
N LEU A 184 10.66 6.59 6.07
CA LEU A 184 9.58 6.33 7.02
C LEU A 184 10.00 5.20 7.97
N LYS A 185 9.51 5.25 9.22
CA LYS A 185 9.59 4.12 10.15
C LYS A 185 8.75 2.95 9.60
N PRO A 186 8.99 1.70 10.07
CA PRO A 186 8.14 0.58 9.72
C PRO A 186 6.66 0.90 9.97
N PRO A 187 5.76 0.55 9.03
CA PRO A 187 4.36 0.86 9.17
C PRO A 187 3.70 0.07 10.30
N VAL A 188 2.72 0.70 10.95
CA VAL A 188 1.76 0.06 11.84
C VAL A 188 0.46 -0.12 11.05
N PHE A 189 -0.20 -1.25 11.27
CA PHE A 189 -1.43 -1.61 10.58
C PHE A 189 -2.58 -1.68 11.56
N ASP A 190 -3.75 -1.27 11.11
CA ASP A 190 -5.02 -1.45 11.79
C ASP A 190 -6.01 -2.14 10.85
N LEU A 191 -6.78 -3.07 11.40
CA LEU A 191 -7.81 -3.81 10.69
C LEU A 191 -9.13 -3.63 11.44
N SER A 192 -10.07 -2.97 10.79
CA SER A 192 -11.41 -2.74 11.30
C SER A 192 -12.45 -3.36 10.37
N ALA A 193 -13.71 -3.39 10.79
CA ALA A 193 -14.80 -3.88 9.94
C ALA A 193 -14.99 -3.06 8.65
N SER A 194 -14.58 -1.78 8.64
CA SER A 194 -14.70 -0.89 7.48
C SER A 194 -13.54 -1.02 6.50
N GLY A 195 -12.34 -1.39 6.97
CA GLY A 195 -11.18 -1.41 6.10
C GLY A 195 -9.88 -1.78 6.79
N ILE A 196 -8.83 -1.80 5.98
CA ILE A 196 -7.44 -2.00 6.39
C ILE A 196 -6.71 -0.69 6.23
N VAL A 197 -5.96 -0.27 7.25
CA VAL A 197 -5.16 0.95 7.20
C VAL A 197 -3.72 0.64 7.58
N ALA A 198 -2.78 1.18 6.80
CA ALA A 198 -1.38 1.24 7.15
C ALA A 198 -1.00 2.69 7.43
N ALA A 199 -0.21 2.92 8.47
CA ALA A 199 0.31 4.23 8.78
C ALA A 199 1.79 4.16 9.17
N ALA A 200 2.53 5.21 8.84
CA ALA A 200 3.93 5.37 9.16
C ALA A 200 4.23 6.81 9.54
N THR A 201 5.31 7.01 10.28
CA THR A 201 5.87 8.33 10.60
C THR A 201 7.22 8.50 9.91
N LEU A 202 7.64 9.73 9.69
CA LEU A 202 9.01 10.06 9.31
C LEU A 202 10.01 9.47 10.30
N THR A 203 11.19 9.07 9.82
CA THR A 203 12.27 8.62 10.72
C THR A 203 12.76 9.74 11.65
N THR A 204 12.59 11.00 11.24
CA THR A 204 12.91 12.20 12.02
C THR A 204 11.84 12.54 13.06
N ASN A 205 10.63 11.99 12.97
CA ASN A 205 9.59 12.18 13.97
C ASN A 205 9.98 11.40 15.25
N PRO A 206 10.15 12.04 16.42
CA PRO A 206 10.61 11.37 17.63
C PRO A 206 9.54 10.44 18.24
N SER A 207 8.26 10.67 17.93
CA SER A 207 7.15 9.93 18.51
C SER A 207 6.90 8.61 17.77
N PRO A 208 6.40 7.56 18.44
CA PRO A 208 5.99 6.32 17.80
C PRO A 208 4.73 6.53 16.95
N VAL A 209 4.53 5.69 15.94
CA VAL A 209 3.28 5.68 15.16
C VAL A 209 2.13 5.35 16.09
N ASP A 210 1.09 6.18 16.12
CA ASP A 210 -0.15 5.95 16.85
C ASP A 210 -1.34 6.26 15.94
N ILE A 211 -2.19 5.27 15.73
CA ILE A 211 -3.41 5.37 14.91
C ILE A 211 -4.69 5.07 15.71
N GLY A 212 -4.57 4.96 17.03
CA GLY A 212 -5.70 4.63 17.89
C GLY A 212 -6.74 5.74 17.96
N GLY A 213 -8.02 5.35 17.96
CA GLY A 213 -9.15 6.26 18.16
C GLY A 213 -9.41 7.23 17.01
N LEU A 214 -8.87 6.94 15.82
CA LEU A 214 -9.13 7.70 14.61
C LEU A 214 -10.38 7.20 13.89
N THR A 215 -11.12 8.14 13.31
CA THR A 215 -12.10 7.85 12.26
C THR A 215 -11.40 8.10 10.93
N TRP A 216 -11.32 7.07 10.10
CA TRP A 216 -10.75 7.14 8.77
C TRP A 216 -11.76 7.67 7.74
N PRO A 217 -11.31 8.22 6.60
CA PRO A 217 -12.19 8.55 5.48
C PRO A 217 -13.04 7.36 5.04
N ASP A 218 -14.26 7.63 4.58
CA ASP A 218 -15.19 6.62 4.07
C ASP A 218 -14.93 6.25 2.59
N ASP A 219 -13.90 6.83 1.97
CA ASP A 219 -13.52 6.55 0.58
C ASP A 219 -13.04 5.09 0.39
N ASP A 220 -13.31 4.52 -0.78
CA ASP A 220 -12.93 3.14 -1.14
C ASP A 220 -11.42 2.87 -1.02
N ALA A 221 -10.62 3.88 -1.36
CA ALA A 221 -9.20 3.93 -1.07
C ALA A 221 -8.80 5.37 -0.77
N PHE A 222 -7.93 5.56 0.22
CA PHE A 222 -7.47 6.89 0.61
C PHE A 222 -5.99 6.90 0.96
N ALA A 223 -5.40 8.10 0.90
CA ALA A 223 -4.09 8.40 1.45
C ALA A 223 -4.13 9.75 2.17
N ILE A 224 -3.51 9.81 3.35
CA ILE A 224 -3.42 10.98 4.21
C ILE A 224 -1.93 11.26 4.44
N ALA A 225 -1.50 12.48 4.15
CA ALA A 225 -0.15 12.96 4.42
C ALA A 225 -0.20 14.09 5.46
N SER A 226 0.72 14.08 6.43
CA SER A 226 0.93 15.20 7.34
C SER A 226 1.58 16.37 6.63
N THR A 227 1.44 17.57 7.19
CA THR A 227 2.18 18.75 6.71
C THR A 227 3.69 18.53 6.79
N GLY A 228 4.17 17.88 7.86
CA GLY A 228 5.59 17.56 8.02
C GLY A 228 6.12 16.62 6.94
N LEU A 229 5.31 15.66 6.47
CA LEU A 229 5.69 14.82 5.32
C LEU A 229 5.80 15.63 4.03
N LEU A 230 4.86 16.53 3.77
CA LEU A 230 4.87 17.40 2.60
C LEU A 230 6.07 18.35 2.62
N GLU A 231 6.38 18.94 3.77
CA GLU A 231 7.55 19.81 3.96
C GLU A 231 8.85 19.04 3.74
N ALA A 232 8.99 17.85 4.34
CA ALA A 232 10.15 16.99 4.13
C ALA A 232 10.33 16.60 2.65
N ALA A 233 9.23 16.30 1.94
CA ALA A 233 9.25 16.00 0.51
C ALA A 233 9.72 17.19 -0.33
N ILE A 234 9.31 18.41 0.01
CA ILE A 234 9.74 19.63 -0.69
C ILE A 234 11.22 19.90 -0.40
N ASP A 235 11.65 19.77 0.85
CA ASP A 235 13.05 19.93 1.24
C ASP A 235 13.96 18.92 0.52
N ASP A 236 13.53 17.67 0.36
CA ASP A 236 14.30 16.68 -0.40
C ASP A 236 14.40 17.03 -1.88
N PHE A 237 13.28 17.41 -2.52
CA PHE A 237 13.26 17.89 -3.90
C PHE A 237 14.19 19.10 -4.10
N ALA A 238 14.21 20.02 -3.13
CA ALA A 238 15.03 21.24 -3.15
C ALA A 238 16.54 20.98 -3.12
N LYS A 239 17.02 19.87 -2.54
CA LYS A 239 18.46 19.55 -2.43
C LYS A 239 19.20 19.61 -3.77
N ALA A 240 18.53 19.25 -4.87
CA ALA A 240 19.11 19.29 -6.22
C ALA A 240 19.35 20.70 -6.76
N TYR A 241 18.81 21.74 -6.11
CA TYR A 241 18.91 23.13 -6.52
C TYR A 241 19.76 23.96 -5.55
N VAL A 242 19.83 23.56 -4.28
CA VAL A 242 20.73 24.19 -3.30
C VAL A 242 22.18 24.07 -3.79
N GLY A 243 22.89 25.18 -3.78
CA GLY A 243 24.27 25.31 -4.27
C GLY A 243 24.40 25.46 -5.78
N LYS A 244 23.31 25.36 -6.57
CA LYS A 244 23.40 25.64 -8.02
C LYS A 244 23.73 27.11 -8.24
N GLY A 245 24.88 27.32 -8.87
CA GLY A 245 25.31 28.62 -9.31
C GLY A 245 24.51 29.08 -10.53
N PHE A 246 24.23 30.37 -10.59
CA PHE A 246 23.82 31.06 -11.81
C PHE A 246 24.81 32.18 -12.05
N SER A 247 25.19 32.39 -13.30
CA SER A 247 26.07 33.50 -13.67
C SER A 247 25.61 34.10 -14.98
N LYS A 248 25.61 35.43 -15.06
CA LYS A 248 25.36 36.19 -16.26
C LYS A 248 26.43 37.26 -16.41
N SER A 249 27.10 37.24 -17.54
CA SER A 249 28.05 38.27 -17.95
C SER A 249 27.63 38.85 -19.28
N GLY A 250 28.02 40.09 -19.52
CA GLY A 250 27.76 40.75 -20.79
C GLY A 250 28.54 42.04 -20.93
N GLU A 251 28.44 42.61 -22.12
CA GLU A 251 29.11 43.85 -22.49
C GLU A 251 28.05 44.87 -22.90
N ILE A 252 28.29 46.12 -22.53
CA ILE A 252 27.46 47.25 -22.94
C ILE A 252 28.27 48.07 -23.94
N ALA A 253 27.90 47.94 -25.22
CA ALA A 253 28.45 48.71 -26.34
C ALA A 253 29.99 48.72 -26.39
N ASP A 254 30.65 47.62 -26.05
CA ASP A 254 32.12 47.46 -25.95
C ASP A 254 32.82 48.39 -24.94
N LEU A 255 32.08 49.14 -24.11
CA LEU A 255 32.61 50.16 -23.19
C LEU A 255 32.62 49.70 -21.72
N ALA A 256 31.73 48.81 -21.34
CA ALA A 256 31.66 48.27 -19.98
C ALA A 256 31.38 46.78 -20.00
N THR A 257 32.01 46.06 -19.10
CA THR A 257 31.72 44.66 -18.82
C THR A 257 30.99 44.58 -17.48
N TYR A 258 30.02 43.68 -17.40
CA TYR A 258 29.42 43.30 -16.12
C TYR A 258 29.49 41.79 -15.97
N SER A 259 29.65 41.36 -14.72
CA SER A 259 29.41 39.98 -14.33
C SER A 259 28.60 39.96 -13.04
N ALA A 260 27.55 39.14 -13.05
CA ALA A 260 26.81 38.79 -11.87
C ALA A 260 26.88 37.28 -11.73
N SER A 261 27.23 36.80 -10.54
CA SER A 261 27.15 35.40 -10.18
C SER A 261 26.44 35.27 -8.85
N GLY A 262 25.76 34.16 -8.66
CA GLY A 262 25.09 33.86 -7.40
C GLY A 262 24.83 32.38 -7.28
N LYS A 263 24.31 31.98 -6.14
CA LYS A 263 23.93 30.61 -5.84
C LYS A 263 22.67 30.60 -4.99
N ILE A 264 21.97 29.47 -5.06
CA ILE A 264 20.85 29.19 -4.16
C ILE A 264 21.43 28.69 -2.83
N ASP A 265 21.20 29.42 -1.74
CA ASP A 265 21.70 29.05 -0.41
C ASP A 265 20.78 28.05 0.28
N SER A 266 19.47 28.28 0.19
CA SER A 266 18.46 27.38 0.73
C SER A 266 17.14 27.55 0.00
N ILE A 267 16.35 26.48 -0.02
CA ILE A 267 14.94 26.49 -0.36
C ILE A 267 14.24 25.79 0.79
N SER A 268 13.19 26.38 1.32
CA SER A 268 12.33 25.79 2.34
C SER A 268 10.88 26.01 1.96
N ALA A 269 9.99 25.14 2.41
CA ALA A 269 8.57 25.32 2.24
C ALA A 269 7.79 25.07 3.52
N THR A 270 6.64 25.74 3.64
CA THR A 270 5.70 25.57 4.74
C THR A 270 4.29 25.45 4.19
N VAL A 271 3.57 24.42 4.63
CA VAL A 271 2.17 24.24 4.24
C VAL A 271 1.29 25.19 5.08
N ARG A 272 0.64 26.16 4.42
CA ARG A 272 -0.20 27.19 5.09
C ARG A 272 -1.63 26.73 5.27
N THR A 273 -2.22 26.12 4.24
CA THR A 273 -3.57 25.56 4.27
C THR A 273 -3.59 24.26 3.47
N VAL A 274 -4.43 23.31 3.84
CA VAL A 274 -4.60 22.03 3.15
C VAL A 274 -5.89 21.95 2.32
N SER A 275 -6.81 22.91 2.46
CA SER A 275 -8.00 23.03 1.61
C SER A 275 -8.48 24.50 1.53
N PRO A 276 -8.22 25.22 0.42
CA PRO A 276 -7.36 24.81 -0.70
C PRO A 276 -5.89 24.62 -0.25
N LEU A 277 -5.14 23.77 -0.96
CA LEU A 277 -3.71 23.61 -0.68
C LEU A 277 -2.97 24.91 -0.99
N ALA A 278 -2.35 25.52 0.03
CA ALA A 278 -1.47 26.67 -0.13
C ALA A 278 -0.12 26.35 0.52
N VAL A 279 0.94 26.44 -0.28
CA VAL A 279 2.33 26.25 0.15
C VAL A 279 3.05 27.58 0.01
N GLN A 280 3.70 28.04 1.07
CA GLN A 280 4.69 29.10 0.97
C GLN A 280 6.06 28.46 0.76
N ALA A 281 6.80 28.95 -0.24
CA ALA A 281 8.19 28.61 -0.42
C ALA A 281 9.05 29.86 -0.21
N ASP A 282 10.13 29.70 0.56
CA ASP A 282 11.12 30.73 0.81
C ASP A 282 12.45 30.28 0.21
N VAL A 283 13.08 31.17 -0.57
CA VAL A 283 14.36 30.90 -1.25
C VAL A 283 15.37 31.95 -0.81
N ALA A 284 16.50 31.50 -0.24
CA ALA A 284 17.63 32.34 0.07
C ALA A 284 18.66 32.26 -1.05
N LEU A 285 19.16 33.43 -1.50
CA LEU A 285 20.15 33.56 -2.56
C LEU A 285 21.31 34.42 -2.05
N SER A 286 22.53 34.03 -2.41
CA SER A 286 23.73 34.85 -2.26
C SER A 286 24.35 35.11 -3.62
N GLY A 287 24.96 36.28 -3.79
CA GLY A 287 25.58 36.63 -5.05
C GLY A 287 26.56 37.79 -4.95
N GLU A 288 27.40 37.87 -5.97
CA GLU A 288 28.40 38.91 -6.16
C GLU A 288 28.14 39.56 -7.52
N CYS A 289 28.21 40.90 -7.54
CA CYS A 289 28.09 41.70 -8.75
C CYS A 289 29.38 42.49 -8.92
N SER A 290 29.98 42.41 -10.11
CA SER A 290 31.11 43.24 -10.49
C SER A 290 30.81 43.97 -11.79
N ALA A 291 31.27 45.22 -11.86
CA ALA A 291 31.20 46.04 -13.06
C ALA A 291 32.59 46.61 -13.31
N GLY A 292 33.05 46.51 -14.56
CA GLY A 292 34.33 47.03 -15.01
C GLY A 292 34.17 47.86 -16.27
N LEU A 293 35.05 48.84 -16.46
CA LEU A 293 35.19 49.51 -17.75
C LEU A 293 36.14 48.71 -18.63
N THR A 294 35.83 48.59 -19.92
CA THR A 294 36.76 47.99 -20.89
C THR A 294 37.92 48.96 -21.16
N ALA A 295 38.99 48.52 -21.82
CA ALA A 295 40.07 49.42 -22.24
C ALA A 295 39.55 50.61 -23.09
N ALA A 296 38.53 50.37 -23.93
CA ALA A 296 37.85 51.41 -24.71
C ALA A 296 36.99 52.34 -23.82
N GLY A 297 36.27 51.80 -22.83
CA GLY A 297 35.52 52.60 -21.85
C GLY A 297 36.40 53.44 -20.92
N MET A 298 37.56 52.91 -20.51
CA MET A 298 38.57 53.64 -19.76
C MET A 298 39.19 54.74 -20.62
N ALA A 299 39.48 54.47 -21.90
CA ALA A 299 39.95 55.47 -22.84
C ALA A 299 38.91 56.59 -23.07
N LEU A 300 37.62 56.25 -23.19
CA LEU A 300 36.55 57.25 -23.34
C LEU A 300 36.39 58.12 -22.09
N ALA A 301 36.49 57.54 -20.90
CA ALA A 301 36.44 58.28 -19.63
C ALA A 301 37.66 59.21 -19.45
N ALA A 302 38.85 58.75 -19.85
CA ALA A 302 40.07 59.56 -19.86
C ALA A 302 40.01 60.71 -20.89
N VAL A 303 39.43 60.47 -22.08
CA VAL A 303 39.21 61.48 -23.11
C VAL A 303 38.11 62.48 -22.72
N GLY A 304 37.06 62.05 -22.00
CA GLY A 304 36.04 62.93 -21.44
C GLY A 304 36.58 63.90 -20.38
N CYS A 305 37.51 63.45 -19.53
CA CYS A 305 38.25 64.34 -18.63
C CYS A 305 39.24 65.28 -19.37
N ALA A 306 39.86 64.83 -20.45
CA ALA A 306 40.78 65.64 -21.25
C ALA A 306 40.06 66.72 -22.10
N LEU A 307 38.85 66.43 -22.60
CA LEU A 307 38.02 67.41 -23.34
C LEU A 307 37.39 68.47 -22.42
N GLY A 308 37.17 68.17 -21.14
CA GLY A 308 36.79 69.15 -20.13
C GLY A 308 37.90 70.15 -19.76
N GLY A 309 39.18 69.80 -20.00
CA GLY A 309 40.33 70.68 -19.78
C GLY A 309 40.69 71.57 -20.97
N ALA A 310 40.29 71.20 -22.19
CA ALA A 310 40.64 71.95 -23.41
C ALA A 310 39.62 73.04 -23.79
N LEU A 311 38.40 73.03 -23.23
CA LEU A 311 37.38 74.07 -23.44
C LEU A 311 37.40 75.20 -22.38
N LEU A 312 38.40 75.21 -21.50
CA LEU A 312 38.64 76.29 -20.52
C LEU A 312 39.86 77.17 -20.86
N PHE A 313 40.56 76.90 -21.97
CA PHE A 313 41.63 77.76 -22.49
C PHE A 313 41.73 77.70 -24.03
N ALA A 314 40.65 78.01 -24.76
CA ALA A 314 40.63 78.63 -26.10
C ALA A 314 39.19 78.69 -26.64
#